data_AF-A0A7Y5Q7S8-F1
#
_entry.id   AF-A0A7Y5Q7S8-F1
#
_cell.length_a   1.000
_cell.length_b   1.000
_cell.length_c   1.000
_cell.angle_alpha   90.00
_cell.angle_beta   90.00
_cell.angle_gamma   90.00
#
_symmetry.space_group_name_H-M   'P 1'
#
loop_
_entity.id
_entity.type
_entity.pdbx_description
1 polymer ?
#
loop_
_entity_poly.entity_id
_entity_poly.type
_entity_poly.pdbx_seq_one_letter_code
_entity_poly.pdbx_strand_id
1 'polypeptide(L)' 'TIAGVLRRAAAAGVQVVAVAGAVETDPARLYAAGLAAVVGLPPRPMSLPEALAEVLPLLEESGESIARLARLGQSL' A
#
# COMPACT_ATOMS: atom_id res chain seq x y z
N THR A 1 -5.49 -10.67 8.15
CA THR A 1 -4.49 -9.71 8.70
C THR A 1 -3.35 -9.56 7.72
N ILE A 2 -2.65 -8.43 7.74
CA ILE A 2 -1.52 -8.15 6.82
C ILE A 2 -0.46 -9.25 6.92
N ALA A 3 -0.07 -9.65 8.14
CA ALA A 3 0.91 -10.73 8.35
C ALA A 3 0.51 -12.08 7.72
N GLY A 4 -0.79 -12.38 7.66
CA GLY A 4 -1.28 -13.60 7.00
C GLY A 4 -1.16 -13.55 5.47
N VAL A 5 -1.37 -12.37 4.88
CA VAL A 5 -1.18 -12.13 3.45
C VAL A 5 0.30 -12.24 3.11
N LEU A 6 1.17 -11.57 3.87
CA LEU A 6 2.63 -11.62 3.68
C LEU A 6 3.17 -13.05 3.69
N ARG A 7 2.77 -13.86 4.67
CA ARG A 7 3.19 -15.26 4.75
C ARG A 7 2.79 -16.07 3.50
N ARG A 8 1.57 -15.88 3.00
CA ARG A 8 1.08 -16.59 1.80
C ARG A 8 1.77 -16.10 0.52
N ALA A 9 1.95 -14.80 0.38
CA ALA A 9 2.60 -14.19 -0.77
C ALA A 9 4.09 -14.58 -0.85
N ALA A 10 4.78 -14.60 0.30
CA ALA A 10 6.16 -15.06 0.40
C ALA A 10 6.32 -16.51 -0.05
N ALA A 11 5.39 -17.40 0.34
CA ALA A 11 5.39 -18.80 -0.12
C ALA A 11 5.19 -18.95 -1.64
N ALA A 12 4.62 -17.94 -2.31
CA ALA A 12 4.41 -17.89 -3.75
C ALA A 12 5.45 -17.02 -4.49
N GLY A 13 6.44 -16.43 -3.79
CA GLY A 13 7.40 -15.50 -4.39
C GLY A 13 6.81 -14.18 -4.88
N VAL A 14 5.65 -13.78 -4.37
CA VAL A 14 4.93 -12.56 -4.78
C VAL A 14 5.24 -11.42 -3.81
N GLN A 15 5.65 -10.26 -4.34
CA GLN A 15 5.85 -9.05 -3.54
C GLN A 15 4.51 -8.42 -3.14
N VAL A 16 4.46 -7.82 -1.95
CA VAL A 16 3.24 -7.20 -1.41
C VAL A 16 3.48 -5.72 -1.15
N VAL A 17 2.57 -4.88 -1.63
CA VAL A 17 2.45 -3.46 -1.28
C VAL A 17 1.14 -3.28 -0.51
N ALA A 18 1.18 -2.59 0.63
CA ALA A 18 0.00 -2.31 1.43
C ALA A 18 -0.53 -0.91 1.11
N VAL A 19 -1.85 -0.78 0.92
CA VAL A 19 -2.54 0.51 0.80
C VAL A 19 -3.42 0.66 2.05
N ALA A 20 -3.23 1.74 2.80
CA ALA A 20 -3.88 1.92 4.10
C ALA A 20 -4.52 3.30 4.23
N GLY A 21 -5.73 3.36 4.80
CA GLY A 21 -6.41 4.62 5.10
C GLY A 21 -5.68 5.47 6.16
N ALA A 22 -4.91 4.81 7.03
CA ALA A 22 -4.03 5.46 8.01
C ALA A 22 -2.81 4.56 8.28
N VAL A 23 -1.68 5.19 8.56
CA VAL A 23 -0.42 4.52 8.95
C VAL A 23 0.01 5.13 10.29
N GLU A 24 -0.47 4.55 11.38
CA GLU A 24 -0.27 5.10 12.73
C GLU A 24 0.99 4.58 13.43
N THR A 25 1.63 3.53 12.90
CA THR A 25 2.79 2.89 13.51
C THR A 25 3.93 2.79 12.49
N ASP A 26 5.17 2.85 12.97
CA ASP A 26 6.35 2.52 12.18
C ASP A 26 6.17 1.14 11.51
N PRO A 27 6.10 1.08 10.16
CA PRO A 27 5.89 -0.16 9.43
C PRO A 27 7.11 -1.09 9.45
N ALA A 28 8.19 -0.78 10.20
CA ALA A 28 9.38 -1.61 10.36
C ALA A 28 9.08 -3.10 10.59
N ARG A 29 8.08 -3.44 11.41
CA ARG A 29 7.69 -4.86 11.63
C ARG A 29 7.09 -5.52 10.39
N LEU A 30 6.38 -4.76 9.55
CA LEU A 30 5.82 -5.26 8.30
C LEU A 30 6.91 -5.40 7.23
N TYR A 31 7.86 -4.47 7.17
CA TYR A 31 9.04 -4.59 6.30
C TYR A 31 9.89 -5.80 6.67
N ALA A 32 10.16 -6.02 7.96
CA ALA A 32 10.85 -7.22 8.44
C ALA A 32 10.10 -8.52 8.10
N ALA A 33 8.77 -8.45 7.92
CA ALA A 33 7.93 -9.56 7.50
C ALA A 33 7.80 -9.72 5.97
N GLY A 34 8.55 -8.95 5.18
CA GLY A 34 8.59 -9.07 3.72
C GLY A 34 7.65 -8.15 2.95
N LEU A 35 7.06 -7.14 3.60
CA LEU A 35 6.33 -6.10 2.88
C LEU A 35 7.31 -5.25 2.05
N ALA A 36 6.97 -4.94 0.80
CA ALA A 36 7.82 -4.11 -0.05
C ALA A 36 7.63 -2.61 0.20
N ALA A 37 6.39 -2.17 0.39
CA ALA A 37 6.04 -0.77 0.61
C ALA A 37 4.69 -0.63 1.34
N VAL A 38 4.49 0.53 1.98
CA VAL A 38 3.19 0.99 2.49
C VAL A 38 2.88 2.32 1.83
N VAL A 39 1.65 2.46 1.33
CA VAL A 39 1.13 3.71 0.75
C VAL A 39 -0.05 4.17 1.58
N GLY A 40 0.02 5.40 2.09
CA GLY A 40 -1.12 6.06 2.72
C GLY A 40 -2.11 6.51 1.65
N LEU A 41 -3.39 6.19 1.85
CA LEU A 41 -4.44 6.47 0.88
C LEU A 41 -4.78 7.97 0.79
N PRO A 42 -4.97 8.72 1.90
CA PRO A 42 -5.16 10.16 1.82
C PRO A 42 -3.85 10.85 1.37
N PRO A 43 -3.83 11.57 0.24
CA PRO A 43 -2.62 12.21 -0.28
C PRO A 43 -2.28 13.52 0.47
N ARG A 44 -3.22 13.99 1.30
CA ARG A 44 -3.17 15.24 2.05
C ARG A 44 -3.96 15.09 3.34
N PRO A 45 -3.73 15.95 4.34
CA PRO A 45 -4.67 16.11 5.45
C PRO A 45 -6.07 16.40 4.90
N MET A 46 -7.06 15.62 5.33
CA MET A 46 -8.47 15.77 4.97
C MET A 46 -9.33 15.23 6.11
N SER A 47 -10.58 15.65 6.17
CA SER A 47 -11.51 15.12 7.16
C SER A 47 -11.87 13.66 6.84
N LEU A 48 -12.23 12.89 7.86
CA LEU A 48 -12.68 11.51 7.67
C LEU A 48 -13.90 11.41 6.73
N PRO A 49 -14.94 12.26 6.82
CA PRO A 49 -16.06 12.22 5.88
C PRO A 49 -15.65 12.44 4.43
N GLU A 50 -14.74 13.38 4.16
CA GLU A 50 -14.20 13.61 2.81
C GLU A 50 -13.43 12.38 2.31
N ALA A 51 -12.57 11.79 3.16
CA ALA A 51 -11.78 10.62 2.78
C ALA A 51 -12.65 9.41 2.43
N LEU A 52 -13.76 9.22 3.16
CA LEU A 52 -14.73 8.16 2.89
C LEU A 52 -15.54 8.43 1.62
N ALA A 53 -15.93 9.68 1.37
CA ALA A 53 -16.65 10.07 0.17
C ALA A 53 -15.80 9.90 -1.11
N GLU A 54 -14.48 10.08 -1.00
CA GLU A 54 -13.53 10.01 -2.11
C GLU A 54 -12.76 8.67 -2.18
N VAL A 55 -13.14 7.64 -1.42
CA VAL A 55 -12.32 6.42 -1.27
C VAL A 55 -12.01 5.72 -2.60
N LEU A 56 -12.97 5.68 -3.53
CA LEU A 56 -12.81 5.02 -4.83
C LEU A 56 -11.78 5.74 -5.72
N PRO A 57 -11.93 7.04 -6.03
CA PRO A 57 -10.94 7.74 -6.84
C PRO A 57 -9.55 7.76 -6.19
N LEU A 58 -9.46 7.86 -4.86
CA LEU A 58 -8.19 7.79 -4.14
C LEU A 58 -7.49 6.42 -4.30
N LEU A 59 -8.27 5.32 -4.26
CA LEU A 59 -7.74 3.98 -4.46
C LEU A 59 -7.27 3.74 -5.90
N GLU A 60 -8.01 4.24 -6.88
CA GLU A 60 -7.64 4.16 -8.29
C GLU A 60 -6.32 4.89 -8.55
N GLU A 61 -6.20 6.15 -8.11
CA GLU A 61 -4.99 6.95 -8.28
C GLU A 61 -3.76 6.31 -7.59
N SER A 62 -3.96 5.77 -6.38
CA SER A 62 -2.93 5.05 -5.65
C SER A 62 -2.49 3.79 -6.42
N GLY A 63 -3.44 3.01 -6.94
CA GLY A 63 -3.17 1.82 -7.72
C GLY A 63 -2.40 2.13 -9.01
N GLU A 64 -2.80 3.17 -9.74
CA GLU A 64 -2.09 3.60 -10.95
C GLU A 64 -0.66 4.04 -10.66
N SER A 65 -0.46 4.80 -9.57
CA SER A 65 0.86 5.28 -9.17
C SER A 65 1.79 4.12 -8.79
N ILE A 66 1.29 3.16 -8.01
CA ILE A 66 2.00 1.91 -7.69
C ILE A 66 2.37 1.16 -8.98
N ALA A 67 1.44 1.02 -9.93
CA ALA A 67 1.70 0.33 -11.19
C ALA A 67 2.74 1.05 -12.06
N ARG A 68 2.70 2.39 -12.13
CA ARG A 68 3.69 3.21 -12.84
C ARG A 68 5.09 3.01 -12.25
N LEU A 69 5.22 3.06 -10.92
CA LEU A 69 6.49 2.85 -10.22
C LEU A 69 7.02 1.42 -10.39
N ALA A 70 6.14 0.41 -10.30
CA ALA A 70 6.52 -0.99 -10.51
C ALA A 70 7.06 -1.21 -11.94
N ARG A 71 6.43 -0.61 -12.95
CA ARG A 71 6.92 -0.67 -14.34
C ARG A 71 8.26 0.03 -14.50
N LEU A 72 8.44 1.20 -13.89
CA LEU A 72 9.71 1.92 -13.94
C LEU A 72 10.85 1.07 -13.33
N GLY A 73 10.61 0.45 -12.17
CA GLY A 73 11.59 -0.41 -11.49
C GLY A 73 11.99 -1.66 -12.29
N GLN A 74 11.14 -2.15 -13.20
CA GLN A 74 11.47 -3.27 -14.09
C GLN A 74 12.37 -2.86 -15.27
N SER A 75 12.48 -1.57 -15.56
CA SER A 75 13.29 -1.02 -16.66
C SER A 75 14.67 -0.51 -16.25
N LEU A 76 14.98 -0.53 -14.95
CA LEU A 76 16.27 -0.16 -14.37
C LEU A 76 17.14 -1.41 -14.16
#